data_AF-D4Z066-F1
#
_entry.id   AF-D4Z066-F1
#
_cell.length_a   1.000
_cell.length_b   1.000
_cell.length_c   1.000
_cell.angle_alpha   90.00
_cell.angle_beta   90.00
_cell.angle_gamma   90.00
#
_symmetry.space_group_name_H-M   'P 1'
#
loop_
_entity.id
_entity.type
_entity.pdbx_description
1 polymer ?
#
loop_
_entity_poly.entity_id
_entity_poly.type
_entity_poly.pdbx_seq_one_letter_code
_entity_poly.pdbx_strand_id
1 'polypeptide(L)' 'MANPDFRALARQARNEADAATLDNVRQRCLRSEAAFLVMARRQEYVDESRARRVAAAG' A
#
# COMPACT_ATOMS: atom_id res chain seq x y z
N MET A 1 -10.76 9.99 -10.29
CA MET A 1 -10.41 9.59 -8.90
C MET A 1 -8.91 9.40 -8.85
N ALA A 2 -8.22 10.03 -7.89
CA ALA A 2 -6.81 9.76 -7.64
C ALA A 2 -6.65 8.30 -7.15
N ASN A 3 -5.53 7.65 -7.48
CA ASN A 3 -5.25 6.32 -6.93
C ASN A 3 -5.14 6.41 -5.39
N PRO A 4 -5.65 5.43 -4.64
CA PRO A 4 -5.53 5.41 -3.19
C PRO A 4 -4.06 5.46 -2.74
N ASP A 5 -3.77 6.16 -1.64
CA ASP A 5 -2.46 6.07 -0.99
C ASP A 5 -2.36 4.73 -0.26
N PHE A 6 -1.83 3.72 -0.97
CA PHE A 6 -1.64 2.38 -0.42
C PHE A 6 -0.65 2.34 0.76
N ARG A 7 0.29 3.30 0.87
CA ARG A 7 1.17 3.38 2.04
C ARG A 7 0.41 3.87 3.27
N ALA A 8 -0.49 4.84 3.11
CA ALA A 8 -1.37 5.28 4.18
C ALA A 8 -2.32 4.15 4.64
N LEU A 9 -2.92 3.43 3.69
CA LEU A 9 -3.78 2.28 4.00
C LEU A 9 -3.03 1.15 4.72
N ALA A 10 -1.79 0.86 4.31
CA ALA A 10 -0.94 -0.11 5.01
C ALA A 10 -0.66 0.32 6.46
N ARG A 11 -0.27 1.58 6.68
CA ARG A 11 -0.06 2.12 8.04
C ARG A 11 -1.32 2.07 8.89
N GLN A 12 -2.47 2.40 8.30
CA GLN A 12 -3.74 2.31 9.01
C GLN A 12 -4.04 0.87 9.43
N ALA A 13 -3.92 -0.09 8.50
CA ALA A 13 -4.13 -1.50 8.80
C ALA A 13 -3.19 -2.02 9.89
N ARG A 14 -1.94 -1.53 9.91
CA ARG A 14 -0.98 -1.84 10.98
C ARG A 14 -1.45 -1.31 12.34
N ASN A 15 -1.86 -0.05 12.40
CA ASN A 15 -2.38 0.56 13.62
C ASN A 15 -3.62 -0.18 14.15
N GLU A 16 -4.51 -0.62 13.25
CA GLU A 16 -5.68 -1.43 13.60
C GLU A 16 -5.28 -2.81 14.13
N ALA A 17 -4.24 -3.44 13.57
CA ALA A 17 -3.70 -4.70 14.07
C ALA A 17 -3.12 -4.55 15.49
N ASP A 18 -2.40 -3.47 15.73
CA ASP A 18 -1.79 -3.16 17.04
C ASP A 18 -2.88 -2.84 18.10
N ALA A 19 -3.99 -2.22 17.69
CA ALA A 19 -5.14 -1.95 18.57
C ALA A 19 -6.07 -3.17 18.79
N ALA A 20 -5.97 -4.21 17.97
CA ALA A 20 -6.87 -5.36 18.03
C ALA A 20 -6.63 -6.21 19.28
N THR A 21 -7.70 -6.44 20.04
CA THR A 21 -7.71 -7.31 21.22
C THR A 21 -7.95 -8.78 20.87
N LEU A 22 -8.62 -9.04 19.74
CA LEU A 22 -8.86 -10.39 19.22
C LEU A 22 -7.81 -10.77 18.19
N ASP A 23 -7.24 -11.97 18.31
CA ASP A 23 -6.18 -12.42 17.41
C ASP A 23 -6.65 -12.56 15.95
N ASN A 24 -7.86 -13.07 15.73
CA ASN A 24 -8.42 -13.19 14.38
C ASN A 24 -8.56 -11.82 13.66
N VAL A 25 -8.87 -10.76 14.39
CA VAL A 25 -8.94 -9.38 13.89
C VAL A 25 -7.53 -8.89 13.59
N ARG A 26 -6.58 -9.07 14.50
CA ARG A 26 -5.17 -8.73 14.29
C ARG A 26 -4.63 -9.37 13.01
N GLN A 27 -4.83 -10.68 12.85
CA GLN A 27 -4.36 -11.42 11.67
C GLN A 27 -5.06 -10.97 10.38
N ARG A 28 -6.32 -10.53 10.44
CA ARG A 28 -7.00 -9.93 9.28
C ARG A 28 -6.35 -8.59 8.92
N CYS A 29 -6.12 -7.71 9.89
CA CYS A 29 -5.49 -6.41 9.67
C CYS A 29 -4.07 -6.55 9.12
N LEU A 30 -3.26 -7.48 9.63
CA LEU A 30 -1.91 -7.76 9.10
C LEU A 30 -1.94 -8.27 7.64
N ARG A 31 -2.94 -9.09 7.28
CA ARG A 31 -3.12 -9.50 5.87
C ARG A 31 -3.50 -8.34 4.97
N SER A 32 -4.33 -7.41 5.47
CA SER A 32 -4.66 -6.17 4.76
C SER A 32 -3.44 -5.28 4.58
N GLU A 33 -2.62 -5.09 5.62
CA GLU A 33 -1.35 -4.35 5.55
C GLU A 33 -0.46 -4.94 4.45
N ALA A 34 -0.25 -6.26 4.46
CA ALA A 34 0.58 -6.94 3.45
C ALA A 34 0.04 -6.72 2.03
N ALA A 35 -1.28 -6.82 1.82
CA ALA A 35 -1.89 -6.58 0.51
C ALA A 35 -1.67 -5.13 0.03
N PHE A 36 -1.84 -4.15 0.92
CA PHE A 36 -1.61 -2.74 0.60
C PHE A 36 -0.14 -2.45 0.30
N LEU A 37 0.81 -3.05 1.02
CA LEU A 37 2.24 -2.92 0.71
C LEU A 37 2.59 -3.45 -0.68
N VAL A 38 1.98 -4.56 -1.10
CA VAL A 38 2.16 -5.09 -2.47
C VAL A 38 1.60 -4.10 -3.50
N MET A 39 0.45 -3.48 -3.25
CA MET A 39 -0.12 -2.47 -4.15
C MET A 39 0.72 -1.19 -4.20
N ALA A 40 1.21 -0.71 -3.05
CA ALA A 40 2.10 0.44 -2.97
C ALA A 40 3.35 0.23 -3.82
N ARG A 41 3.98 -0.94 -3.70
CA ARG A 41 5.16 -1.27 -4.51
C ARG A 41 4.85 -1.31 -6.01
N ARG A 42 3.70 -1.86 -6.41
CA ARG A 42 3.26 -1.87 -7.82
C ARG A 42 3.04 -0.44 -8.34
N GLN A 43 2.42 0.41 -7.53
CA GLN A 43 2.19 1.83 -7.87
C GLN A 43 3.52 2.56 -8.08
N GLU A 44 4.46 2.42 -7.14
CA GLU A 44 5.81 2.99 -7.21
C GLU A 44 6.53 2.57 -8.52
N TYR A 45 6.47 1.29 -8.90
CA TYR A 45 7.05 0.80 -10.16
C TYR A 45 6.40 1.41 -11.41
N VAL A 46 5.07 1.56 -11.41
CA VAL A 46 4.34 2.15 -12.54
C VAL A 46 4.70 3.62 -12.71
N ASP A 47 4.76 4.36 -11.60
CA ASP A 47 5.08 5.78 -11.58
C ASP A 47 6.54 6.01 -12.02
N GLU A 48 7.48 5.21 -11.53
CA GLU A 48 8.87 5.24 -11.99
C GLU A 48 8.98 4.94 -13.49
N SER A 49 8.31 3.88 -13.97
CA SER A 49 8.31 3.51 -15.38
C SER A 49 7.72 4.61 -16.27
N ARG A 50 6.67 5.31 -15.79
CA ARG A 50 6.08 6.45 -16.48
C ARG A 50 7.07 7.62 -16.53
N ALA A 51 7.70 7.97 -15.41
CA ALA A 51 8.68 9.05 -15.35
C ALA A 51 9.84 8.82 -16.33
N ARG A 52 10.37 7.59 -16.40
CA ARG A 52 11.41 7.21 -17.36
C ARG A 52 10.98 7.40 -18.82
N ARG A 53 9.75 7.01 -19.18
CA ARG A 53 9.23 7.19 -20.54
C ARG A 53 9.04 8.66 -20.91
N VAL A 54 8.57 9.49 -19.97
CA VAL A 54 8.42 10.93 -20.18
C VAL A 54 9.79 11.58 -20.39
N ALA A 55 10.78 11.22 -19.58
CA ALA A 55 12.14 11.74 -19.71
C ALA A 55 12.83 11.33 -21.02
N ALA A 56 12.51 10.13 -21.55
CA ALA A 56 13.07 9.66 -22.82
C ALA A 56 12.40 10.25 -24.07
N ALA A 57 11.24 10.89 -23.91
CA ALA A 57 10.43 11.43 -25.01
C ALA A 57 10.58 12.96 -25.19
N GLY A 58 11.36 13.62 -24.33
CA GLY A 58 11.71 15.04 -24.42
C GLY A 58 13.20 15.23 -24.62
#